data_AF-A0AAI8TNT8-F1
#
_entry.id   AF-A0AAI8TNT8-F1
#
_cell.length_a   1.000
_cell.length_b   1.000
_cell.length_c   1.000
_cell.angle_alpha   90.00
_cell.angle_beta   90.00
_cell.angle_gamma   90.00
#
_symmetry.space_group_name_H-M   'P 1'
#
loop_
_entity.id
_entity.type
_entity.pdbx_description
1 polymer ?
#
loop_
_entity_poly.entity_id
_entity_poly.type
_entity_poly.pdbx_seq_one_letter_code
_entity_poly.pdbx_strand_id
1 'polypeptide(L)'
;MSIFIGQLIGFAVIAYILWRYVVPPMKALMAKQQEAVRTALAESAEAAKKLADADAMHAKALAEAKAESAKVTEEAKQDSERIAAQLAEQAGVEAERIKAQGGQQVQLMRQQLIRQLRSGLGAESVAKADELVRAHVSDPAAQSATVDRFLAELEQMAPSTAVIDTAATAKLRAASRESLGVLVDKFDSVAGGLDAAGLTTLADELASVAKLLLSETVLNRHLAEPSDDAAPKVRLVDTLLSGKVGAPTLDLVKTAVSQRWSTESNLVDAIEHTARLALLKRAEVSGEVDAVEDQLFRFGRVLDAEPKLSVLLSDYTAPADGRIALLDKVIPASSGVNETAKALLSQTVGLLRGERADEAVIDLAELAVARRGEVVAHVTAAAPLSDAQNTRLTEVLTRIYGHPVSVQLHVDPNLLGGLSIAVGDEVIDGSISSRLAAAQTGLPD
;
A
#
# COMPACT_ATOMS: atom_id res chain seq x y z
N MET A 1 -164.77 -23.69 49.80
CA MET A 1 -164.12 -22.66 48.97
C MET A 1 -163.52 -21.48 49.79
N SER A 2 -163.68 -21.43 51.12
CA SER A 2 -163.19 -20.34 51.99
C SER A 2 -161.72 -20.43 52.43
N ILE A 3 -161.08 -21.60 52.35
CA ILE A 3 -159.69 -21.80 52.84
C ILE A 3 -158.64 -21.30 51.83
N PHE A 4 -158.97 -21.23 50.54
CA PHE A 4 -158.04 -20.86 49.46
C PHE A 4 -157.66 -19.36 49.46
N ILE A 5 -158.59 -18.48 49.88
CA ILE A 5 -158.38 -17.02 49.84
C ILE A 5 -157.41 -16.56 50.94
N GLY A 6 -157.50 -17.12 52.15
CA GLY A 6 -156.61 -16.76 53.25
C GLY A 6 -155.14 -17.14 53.01
N GLN A 7 -154.90 -18.26 52.32
CA GLN A 7 -153.56 -18.73 51.97
C GLN A 7 -152.89 -17.84 50.92
N LEU A 8 -153.68 -17.24 50.02
CA LEU A 8 -153.19 -16.33 48.98
C LEU A 8 -152.76 -14.97 49.56
N ILE A 9 -153.49 -14.47 50.58
CA ILE A 9 -153.10 -13.25 51.30
C ILE A 9 -151.83 -13.48 52.12
N GLY A 10 -151.73 -14.61 52.85
CA GLY A 10 -150.52 -14.96 53.59
C GLY A 10 -149.29 -15.09 52.69
N PHE A 11 -149.45 -15.66 51.50
CA PHE A 11 -148.40 -15.75 50.50
C PHE A 11 -147.95 -14.37 49.99
N ALA A 12 -148.89 -13.45 49.74
CA ALA A 12 -148.57 -12.11 49.25
C ALA A 12 -147.74 -11.28 50.26
N VAL A 13 -148.03 -11.40 51.56
CA VAL A 13 -147.26 -10.67 52.60
C VAL A 13 -145.83 -11.20 52.72
N ILE A 14 -145.66 -12.52 52.71
CA ILE A 14 -144.32 -13.14 52.76
C ILE A 14 -143.52 -12.79 51.50
N ALA A 15 -144.16 -12.79 50.32
CA ALA A 15 -143.53 -12.40 49.07
C ALA A 15 -143.02 -10.93 49.11
N TYR A 16 -143.78 -10.01 49.72
CA TYR A 16 -143.37 -8.61 49.83
C TYR A 16 -142.15 -8.40 50.73
N ILE A 17 -142.09 -9.06 51.89
CA ILE A 17 -140.95 -8.95 52.82
C ILE A 17 -139.68 -9.50 52.18
N LEU A 18 -139.76 -10.67 51.54
CA LEU A 18 -138.63 -11.27 50.82
C LEU A 18 -138.16 -10.35 49.68
N TRP A 19 -139.09 -9.79 48.91
CA TRP A 19 -138.77 -8.88 47.81
C TRP A 19 -138.10 -7.57 48.28
N ARG A 20 -138.55 -6.97 49.39
CA ARG A 20 -138.09 -5.64 49.81
C ARG A 20 -136.78 -5.65 50.60
N TYR A 21 -136.54 -6.66 51.45
CA TYR A 21 -135.42 -6.65 52.40
C TYR A 21 -134.31 -7.67 52.09
N VAL A 22 -134.64 -8.83 51.50
CA VAL A 22 -133.64 -9.90 51.27
C VAL A 22 -133.02 -9.81 49.87
N VAL A 23 -133.82 -9.47 48.85
CA VAL A 23 -133.34 -9.41 47.45
C VAL A 23 -132.28 -8.31 47.18
N PRO A 24 -132.38 -7.07 47.73
CA PRO A 24 -131.41 -6.02 47.41
C PRO A 24 -129.95 -6.29 47.83
N PRO A 25 -129.63 -6.70 49.08
CA PRO A 25 -128.25 -6.95 49.49
C PRO A 25 -127.65 -8.17 48.77
N MET A 26 -128.46 -9.19 48.47
CA MET A 26 -128.03 -10.36 47.71
C MET A 26 -127.66 -9.99 46.27
N LYS A 27 -128.45 -9.12 45.62
CA LYS A 27 -128.14 -8.58 44.28
C LYS A 27 -126.87 -7.73 44.27
N ALA A 28 -126.65 -6.89 45.29
CA ALA A 28 -125.45 -6.06 45.39
C ALA A 28 -124.18 -6.90 45.59
N LEU A 29 -124.23 -7.94 46.42
CA LEU A 29 -123.10 -8.84 46.65
C LEU A 29 -122.80 -9.71 45.41
N MET A 30 -123.84 -10.15 44.70
CA MET A 30 -123.69 -10.82 43.40
C MET A 30 -123.14 -9.90 42.31
N ALA A 31 -123.54 -8.62 42.26
CA ALA A 31 -123.00 -7.65 41.32
C ALA A 31 -121.51 -7.36 41.58
N LYS A 32 -121.10 -7.24 42.85
CA LYS A 32 -119.68 -7.02 43.22
C LYS A 32 -118.81 -8.25 42.92
N GLN A 33 -119.35 -9.46 43.13
CA GLN A 33 -118.68 -10.69 42.70
C GLN A 33 -118.62 -10.80 41.16
N GLN A 34 -119.70 -10.47 40.45
CA GLN A 34 -119.68 -10.41 38.98
C GLN A 34 -118.68 -9.39 38.44
N GLU A 35 -118.55 -8.22 39.05
CA GLU A 35 -117.61 -7.18 38.64
C GLU A 35 -116.16 -7.55 38.97
N ALA A 36 -115.88 -8.12 40.15
CA ALA A 36 -114.55 -8.65 40.47
C ALA A 36 -114.12 -9.77 39.53
N VAL A 37 -115.04 -10.68 39.16
CA VAL A 37 -114.79 -11.71 38.14
C VAL A 37 -114.59 -11.08 36.76
N ARG A 38 -115.34 -10.04 36.40
CA ARG A 38 -115.17 -9.32 35.13
C ARG A 38 -113.81 -8.61 35.06
N THR A 39 -113.36 -7.95 36.13
CA THR A 39 -112.06 -7.29 36.20
C THR A 39 -110.92 -8.30 36.22
N ALA A 40 -111.03 -9.38 37.00
CA ALA A 40 -110.04 -10.45 36.99
C ALA A 40 -109.93 -11.14 35.61
N LEU A 41 -111.06 -11.33 34.90
CA LEU A 41 -111.06 -11.83 33.51
C LEU A 41 -110.46 -10.81 32.54
N ALA A 42 -110.71 -9.50 32.72
CA ALA A 42 -110.14 -8.45 31.88
C ALA A 42 -108.63 -8.28 32.09
N GLU A 43 -108.14 -8.28 33.34
CA GLU A 43 -106.72 -8.23 33.68
C GLU A 43 -106.00 -9.52 33.25
N SER A 44 -106.63 -10.69 33.41
CA SER A 44 -106.09 -11.95 32.89
C SER A 44 -106.01 -11.94 31.36
N ALA A 45 -107.01 -11.39 30.66
CA ALA A 45 -106.97 -11.23 29.22
C ALA A 45 -105.90 -10.21 28.77
N GLU A 46 -105.69 -9.12 29.51
CA GLU A 46 -104.63 -8.14 29.23
C GLU A 46 -103.24 -8.69 29.52
N ALA A 47 -103.05 -9.45 30.61
CA ALA A 47 -101.81 -10.14 30.93
C ALA A 47 -101.48 -11.22 29.89
N ALA A 48 -102.49 -12.00 29.45
CA ALA A 48 -102.34 -12.95 28.36
C ALA A 48 -101.96 -12.24 27.04
N LYS A 49 -102.54 -11.07 26.76
CA LYS A 49 -102.17 -10.25 25.61
C LYS A 49 -100.74 -9.71 25.71
N LYS A 50 -100.31 -9.19 26.86
CA LYS A 50 -98.93 -8.72 27.09
C LYS A 50 -97.91 -9.86 26.99
N LEU A 51 -98.26 -11.05 27.48
CA LEU A 51 -97.42 -12.25 27.32
C LEU A 51 -97.31 -12.64 25.84
N ALA A 52 -98.43 -12.66 25.11
CA ALA A 52 -98.43 -12.93 23.68
C ALA A 52 -97.63 -11.88 22.88
N ASP A 53 -97.75 -10.59 23.22
CA ASP A 53 -96.99 -9.51 22.61
C ASP A 53 -95.49 -9.60 22.96
N ALA A 54 -95.14 -9.97 24.19
CA ALA A 54 -93.75 -10.18 24.62
C ALA A 54 -93.12 -11.41 23.96
N ASP A 55 -93.85 -12.52 23.84
CA ASP A 55 -93.43 -13.71 23.09
C ASP A 55 -93.26 -13.39 21.61
N ALA A 56 -94.15 -12.59 21.02
CA ALA A 56 -94.02 -12.12 19.65
C ALA A 56 -92.81 -11.19 19.45
N MET A 57 -92.54 -10.27 20.39
CA MET A 57 -91.36 -9.41 20.35
C MET A 57 -90.06 -10.21 20.55
N HIS A 58 -90.05 -11.18 21.46
CA HIS A 58 -88.90 -12.06 21.67
C HIS A 58 -88.65 -12.96 20.45
N ALA A 59 -89.70 -13.53 19.86
CA ALA A 59 -89.60 -14.28 18.61
C ALA A 59 -89.07 -13.42 17.46
N LYS A 60 -89.53 -12.16 17.37
CA LYS A 60 -89.04 -11.19 16.38
C LYS A 60 -87.57 -10.82 16.63
N ALA A 61 -87.18 -10.52 17.87
CA ALA A 61 -85.80 -10.21 18.24
C ALA A 61 -84.86 -11.42 18.00
N LEU A 62 -85.32 -12.64 18.26
CA LEU A 62 -84.58 -13.85 17.92
C LEU A 62 -84.45 -14.04 16.40
N ALA A 63 -85.48 -13.72 15.62
CA ALA A 63 -85.43 -13.77 14.17
C ALA A 63 -84.45 -12.72 13.61
N GLU A 64 -84.50 -11.48 14.12
CA GLU A 64 -83.57 -10.40 13.77
C GLU A 64 -82.14 -10.71 14.18
N ALA A 65 -81.91 -11.22 15.40
CA ALA A 65 -80.58 -11.63 15.86
C ALA A 65 -80.02 -12.80 15.04
N LYS A 66 -80.86 -13.76 14.63
CA LYS A 66 -80.45 -14.83 13.70
C LYS A 66 -80.12 -14.28 12.31
N ALA A 67 -80.90 -13.32 11.81
CA ALA A 67 -80.64 -12.68 10.52
C ALA A 67 -79.34 -11.84 10.56
N GLU A 68 -79.11 -11.07 11.62
CA GLU A 68 -77.88 -10.30 11.81
C GLU A 68 -76.67 -11.22 12.01
N SER A 69 -76.79 -12.30 12.79
CA SER A 69 -75.74 -13.29 12.94
C SER A 69 -75.41 -13.99 11.62
N ALA A 70 -76.40 -14.29 10.79
CA ALA A 70 -76.18 -14.84 9.46
C ALA A 70 -75.45 -13.84 8.57
N LYS A 71 -75.83 -12.56 8.63
CA LYS A 71 -75.17 -11.47 7.90
C LYS A 71 -73.71 -11.27 8.34
N VAL A 72 -73.45 -11.22 9.65
CA VAL A 72 -72.08 -11.11 10.21
C VAL A 72 -71.24 -12.33 9.84
N THR A 73 -71.83 -13.54 9.81
CA THR A 73 -71.13 -14.75 9.38
C THR A 73 -70.76 -14.69 7.90
N GLU A 74 -71.66 -14.19 7.06
CA GLU A 74 -71.41 -14.01 5.62
C GLU A 74 -70.35 -12.93 5.36
N GLU A 75 -70.43 -11.78 6.04
CA GLU A 75 -69.40 -10.72 5.98
C GLU A 75 -68.05 -11.24 6.47
N ALA A 76 -68.01 -11.97 7.59
CA ALA A 76 -66.78 -12.58 8.10
C ALA A 76 -66.20 -13.63 7.14
N LYS A 77 -67.06 -14.38 6.43
CA LYS A 77 -66.63 -15.33 5.40
C LYS A 77 -66.03 -14.60 4.19
N GLN A 78 -66.68 -13.54 3.70
CA GLN A 78 -66.16 -12.71 2.61
C GLN A 78 -64.85 -12.02 2.99
N ASP A 79 -64.75 -11.49 4.21
CA ASP A 79 -63.52 -10.91 4.72
C ASP A 79 -62.41 -11.94 4.87
N SER A 80 -62.72 -13.15 5.34
CA SER A 80 -61.76 -14.26 5.40
C SER A 80 -61.25 -14.65 4.01
N GLU A 81 -62.14 -14.72 3.01
CA GLU A 81 -61.77 -14.99 1.61
C GLU A 81 -60.90 -13.86 1.04
N ARG A 82 -61.22 -12.59 1.34
CA ARG A 82 -60.41 -11.43 0.95
C ARG A 82 -59.04 -11.44 1.60
N ILE A 83 -58.97 -11.72 2.91
CA ILE A 83 -57.69 -11.84 3.64
C ILE A 83 -56.87 -12.98 3.05
N ALA A 84 -57.47 -14.15 2.79
CA ALA A 84 -56.80 -15.27 2.16
C ALA A 84 -56.27 -14.91 0.75
N ALA A 85 -57.05 -14.19 -0.04
CA ALA A 85 -56.63 -13.70 -1.36
C ALA A 85 -55.46 -12.70 -1.27
N GLN A 86 -55.50 -11.76 -0.32
CA GLN A 86 -54.41 -10.80 -0.08
C GLN A 86 -53.13 -11.50 0.40
N LEU A 87 -53.22 -12.46 1.32
CA LEU A 87 -52.07 -13.25 1.75
C LEU A 87 -51.51 -14.09 0.59
N ALA A 88 -52.36 -14.65 -0.26
CA ALA A 88 -51.93 -15.39 -1.45
C ALA A 88 -51.19 -14.49 -2.45
N GLU A 89 -51.68 -13.27 -2.68
CA GLU A 89 -51.01 -12.27 -3.53
C GLU A 89 -49.66 -11.84 -2.93
N GLN A 90 -49.61 -11.53 -1.64
CA GLN A 90 -48.36 -11.20 -0.94
C GLN A 90 -47.35 -12.35 -0.98
N ALA A 91 -47.81 -13.59 -0.77
CA ALA A 91 -46.96 -14.76 -0.91
C ALA A 91 -46.42 -14.93 -2.35
N GLY A 92 -47.23 -14.60 -3.36
CA GLY A 92 -46.81 -14.57 -4.76
C GLY A 92 -45.72 -13.52 -5.02
N VAL A 93 -45.90 -12.29 -4.51
CA VAL A 93 -44.90 -11.21 -4.62
C VAL A 93 -43.59 -11.59 -3.93
N GLU A 94 -43.68 -12.16 -2.73
CA GLU A 94 -42.50 -12.59 -1.97
C GLU A 94 -41.77 -13.76 -2.64
N ALA A 95 -42.52 -14.72 -3.21
CA ALA A 95 -41.94 -15.81 -3.99
C ALA A 95 -41.21 -15.31 -5.25
N GLU A 96 -41.78 -14.37 -5.99
CA GLU A 96 -41.12 -13.75 -7.16
C GLU A 96 -39.92 -12.90 -6.73
N ARG A 97 -39.99 -12.20 -5.58
CA ARG A 97 -38.84 -11.48 -5.00
C ARG A 97 -37.67 -12.41 -4.70
N ILE A 98 -37.93 -13.54 -4.03
CA ILE A 98 -36.91 -14.56 -3.72
C ILE A 98 -36.35 -15.16 -5.01
N LYS A 99 -37.19 -15.45 -5.99
CA LYS A 99 -36.78 -16.00 -7.28
C LYS A 99 -35.91 -15.03 -8.08
N ALA A 100 -36.27 -13.75 -8.13
CA ALA A 100 -35.50 -12.70 -8.79
C ALA A 100 -34.13 -12.51 -8.10
N GLN A 101 -34.11 -12.46 -6.77
CA GLN A 101 -32.88 -12.38 -5.98
C GLN A 101 -31.99 -13.62 -6.19
N GLY A 102 -32.59 -14.82 -6.17
CA GLY A 102 -31.89 -16.07 -6.45
C GLY A 102 -31.31 -16.10 -7.87
N GLY A 103 -32.05 -15.62 -8.86
CA GLY A 103 -31.57 -15.47 -10.23
C GLY A 103 -30.36 -14.54 -10.35
N GLN A 104 -30.39 -13.38 -9.69
CA GLN A 104 -29.24 -12.47 -9.62
C GLN A 104 -28.05 -13.12 -8.89
N GLN A 105 -28.28 -13.81 -7.78
CA GLN A 105 -27.24 -14.51 -7.04
C GLN A 105 -26.56 -15.60 -7.90
N VAL A 106 -27.33 -16.37 -8.66
CA VAL A 106 -26.79 -17.37 -9.60
C VAL A 106 -25.97 -16.71 -10.71
N GLN A 107 -26.39 -15.55 -11.22
CA GLN A 107 -25.61 -14.81 -12.20
C GLN A 107 -24.28 -14.31 -11.61
N LEU A 108 -24.29 -13.78 -10.39
CA LEU A 108 -23.07 -13.35 -9.69
C LEU A 108 -22.13 -14.54 -9.42
N MET A 109 -22.67 -15.67 -8.93
CA MET A 109 -21.89 -16.90 -8.75
C MET A 109 -21.29 -17.38 -10.07
N ARG A 110 -22.05 -17.35 -11.17
CA ARG A 110 -21.54 -17.71 -12.50
C ARG A 110 -20.42 -16.77 -12.95
N GLN A 111 -20.56 -15.47 -12.75
CA GLN A 111 -19.52 -14.49 -13.08
C GLN A 111 -18.26 -14.71 -12.24
N GLN A 112 -18.41 -14.98 -10.94
CA GLN A 112 -17.29 -15.30 -10.05
C GLN A 112 -16.59 -16.61 -10.46
N LEU A 113 -17.34 -17.66 -10.81
CA LEU A 113 -16.77 -18.92 -11.30
C LEU A 113 -16.00 -18.72 -12.62
N ILE A 114 -16.55 -17.96 -13.56
CA ILE A 114 -15.84 -17.63 -14.82
C ILE A 114 -14.58 -16.84 -14.54
N ARG A 115 -14.63 -15.90 -13.59
CA ARG A 115 -13.49 -15.09 -13.18
C ARG A 115 -12.37 -15.96 -12.58
N GLN A 116 -12.70 -16.80 -11.61
CA GLN A 116 -11.78 -17.77 -11.01
C GLN A 116 -11.20 -18.73 -12.06
N LEU A 117 -12.03 -19.20 -12.99
CA LEU A 117 -11.57 -20.07 -14.09
C LEU A 117 -10.59 -19.33 -15.02
N ARG A 118 -10.86 -18.07 -15.36
CA ARG A 118 -9.95 -17.24 -16.19
C ARG A 118 -8.63 -16.99 -15.49
N SER A 119 -8.66 -16.63 -14.21
CA SER A 119 -7.47 -16.44 -13.38
C SER A 119 -6.65 -17.72 -13.28
N GLY A 120 -7.29 -18.86 -12.97
CA GLY A 120 -6.63 -20.16 -12.88
C GLY A 120 -6.04 -20.65 -14.21
N LEU A 121 -6.80 -20.53 -15.31
CA LEU A 121 -6.30 -20.88 -16.65
C LEU A 121 -5.15 -19.96 -17.08
N GLY A 122 -5.25 -18.67 -16.75
CA GLY A 122 -4.20 -17.69 -17.00
C GLY A 122 -2.91 -18.02 -16.25
N ALA A 123 -3.02 -18.35 -14.96
CA ALA A 123 -1.88 -18.74 -14.14
C ALA A 123 -1.20 -20.01 -14.69
N GLU A 124 -1.96 -21.05 -15.05
CA GLU A 124 -1.41 -22.27 -15.65
C GLU A 124 -0.76 -22.00 -17.01
N SER A 125 -1.35 -21.11 -17.81
CA SER A 125 -0.80 -20.73 -19.13
C SER A 125 0.54 -20.00 -18.98
N VAL A 126 0.64 -19.05 -18.03
CA VAL A 126 1.89 -18.35 -17.74
C VAL A 126 2.93 -19.30 -17.16
N ALA A 127 2.54 -20.24 -16.29
CA ALA A 127 3.45 -21.26 -15.76
C ALA A 127 4.01 -22.16 -16.88
N LYS A 128 3.17 -22.58 -17.83
CA LYS A 128 3.65 -23.34 -19.00
C LYS A 128 4.51 -22.51 -19.94
N ALA A 129 4.20 -21.22 -20.11
CA ALA A 129 5.05 -20.31 -20.86
C ALA A 129 6.42 -20.13 -20.19
N ASP A 130 6.49 -19.97 -18.86
CA ASP A 130 7.74 -19.92 -18.09
C ASP A 130 8.57 -21.19 -18.31
N GLU A 131 7.97 -22.38 -18.20
CA GLU A 131 8.65 -23.65 -18.47
C GLU A 131 9.22 -23.73 -19.89
N LEU A 132 8.44 -23.37 -20.91
CA LEU A 132 8.86 -23.39 -22.31
C LEU A 132 9.98 -22.38 -22.59
N VAL A 133 9.88 -21.18 -22.02
CA VAL A 133 10.88 -20.13 -22.19
C VAL A 133 12.18 -20.52 -21.49
N ARG A 134 12.12 -21.05 -20.26
CA ARG A 134 13.30 -21.60 -19.56
C ARG A 134 13.98 -22.72 -20.34
N ALA A 135 13.20 -23.59 -20.97
CA ALA A 135 13.75 -24.62 -21.84
C ALA A 135 14.44 -24.01 -23.08
N HIS A 136 13.81 -23.01 -23.71
CA HIS A 136 14.38 -22.35 -24.89
C HIS A 136 15.67 -21.59 -24.57
N VAL A 137 15.70 -20.84 -23.47
CA VAL A 137 16.87 -20.05 -23.05
C VAL A 137 17.96 -20.88 -22.35
N SER A 138 17.79 -22.20 -22.27
CA SER A 138 18.89 -23.08 -21.85
C SER A 138 19.97 -23.23 -22.94
N ASP A 139 19.63 -22.91 -24.20
CA ASP A 139 20.57 -22.86 -25.31
C ASP A 139 21.32 -21.51 -25.34
N PRO A 140 22.66 -21.50 -25.25
CA PRO A 140 23.47 -20.27 -25.34
C PRO A 140 23.19 -19.44 -26.61
N ALA A 141 22.86 -20.08 -27.73
CA ALA A 141 22.53 -19.36 -28.96
C ALA A 141 21.22 -18.57 -28.82
N ALA A 142 20.22 -19.16 -28.15
CA ALA A 142 18.97 -18.49 -27.84
C ALA A 142 19.17 -17.33 -26.85
N GLN A 143 20.00 -17.52 -25.82
CA GLN A 143 20.38 -16.44 -24.90
C GLN A 143 21.04 -15.27 -25.63
N SER A 144 22.04 -15.55 -26.47
CA SER A 144 22.69 -14.51 -27.29
C SER A 144 21.69 -13.78 -28.18
N ALA A 145 20.78 -14.51 -28.84
CA ALA A 145 19.77 -13.89 -29.70
C ALA A 145 18.82 -12.96 -28.92
N THR A 146 18.52 -13.27 -27.64
CA THR A 146 17.71 -12.38 -26.79
C THR A 146 18.44 -11.09 -26.45
N VAL A 147 19.74 -11.15 -26.19
CA VAL A 147 20.61 -9.98 -25.99
C VAL A 147 20.64 -9.14 -27.27
N ASP A 148 20.91 -9.75 -28.42
CA ASP A 148 21.02 -9.03 -29.70
C ASP A 148 19.71 -8.33 -30.09
N ARG A 149 18.57 -8.98 -29.80
CA ARG A 149 17.25 -8.37 -29.98
C ARG A 149 17.07 -7.16 -29.08
N PHE A 150 17.45 -7.25 -27.81
CA PHE A 150 17.32 -6.12 -26.90
C PHE A 150 18.26 -4.97 -27.28
N LEU A 151 19.50 -5.25 -27.69
CA LEU A 151 20.42 -4.23 -28.22
C LEU A 151 19.80 -3.50 -29.44
N ALA A 152 19.12 -4.22 -30.33
CA ALA A 152 18.40 -3.61 -31.45
C ALA A 152 17.17 -2.78 -31.02
N GLU A 153 16.52 -3.12 -29.91
CA GLU A 153 15.46 -2.32 -29.29
C GLU A 153 16.05 -1.03 -28.68
N LEU A 154 17.19 -1.12 -27.98
CA LEU A 154 17.92 0.04 -27.43
C LEU A 154 18.41 1.00 -28.53
N GLU A 155 18.87 0.48 -29.67
CA GLU A 155 19.28 1.30 -30.83
C GLU A 155 18.15 2.21 -31.34
N GLN A 156 16.91 1.76 -31.23
CA GLN A 156 15.74 2.52 -31.64
C GLN A 156 15.29 3.55 -30.59
N MET A 157 15.84 3.50 -29.37
CA MET A 157 15.53 4.47 -28.33
C MET A 157 16.09 5.85 -28.67
N ALA A 158 15.30 6.87 -28.31
CA ALA A 158 15.70 8.26 -28.41
C ALA A 158 16.81 8.58 -27.39
N PRO A 159 17.61 9.63 -27.62
CA PRO A 159 18.56 10.12 -26.63
C PRO A 159 17.85 10.46 -25.31
N SER A 160 18.41 10.02 -24.19
CA SER A 160 17.96 10.36 -22.84
C SER A 160 18.36 11.80 -22.51
N THR A 161 17.47 12.52 -21.84
CA THR A 161 17.75 13.85 -21.26
C THR A 161 18.16 13.76 -19.79
N ALA A 162 18.48 12.56 -19.29
CA ALA A 162 18.86 12.35 -17.90
C ALA A 162 20.11 13.16 -17.54
N VAL A 163 20.01 13.95 -16.46
CA VAL A 163 21.17 14.58 -15.84
C VAL A 163 21.81 13.53 -14.95
N ILE A 164 23.04 13.14 -15.28
CA ILE A 164 23.77 12.12 -14.52
C ILE A 164 24.66 12.85 -13.54
N ASP A 165 24.12 13.07 -12.33
CA ASP A 165 24.89 13.59 -11.20
C ASP A 165 25.74 12.46 -10.60
N THR A 166 26.93 12.78 -10.13
CA THR A 166 27.77 11.82 -9.40
C THR A 166 27.24 11.61 -7.98
N ALA A 167 27.29 10.38 -7.46
CA ALA A 167 26.83 10.04 -6.10
C ALA A 167 27.42 10.97 -5.01
N ALA A 168 28.68 11.39 -5.18
CA ALA A 168 29.39 12.30 -4.28
C ALA A 168 28.82 13.73 -4.25
N THR A 169 28.26 14.24 -5.36
CA THR A 169 27.70 15.60 -5.44
C THR A 169 26.19 15.64 -5.24
N ALA A 170 25.51 14.53 -5.53
CA ALA A 170 24.06 14.37 -5.35
C ALA A 170 23.63 14.50 -3.88
N LYS A 171 24.41 13.92 -2.96
CA LYS A 171 24.14 13.96 -1.49
C LYS A 171 24.36 15.37 -0.89
N LEU A 172 25.04 16.27 -1.58
CA LEU A 172 25.40 17.61 -1.08
C LEU A 172 24.33 18.67 -1.37
N ARG A 173 24.07 19.52 -0.37
CA ARG A 173 23.27 20.76 -0.54
C ARG A 173 24.03 21.80 -1.36
N ALA A 174 23.31 22.76 -1.93
CA ALA A 174 23.83 23.75 -2.89
C ALA A 174 25.15 24.42 -2.48
N ALA A 175 25.26 24.98 -1.26
CA ALA A 175 26.48 25.66 -0.81
C ALA A 175 27.69 24.72 -0.70
N SER A 176 27.48 23.46 -0.28
CA SER A 176 28.56 22.48 -0.21
C SER A 176 28.97 21.98 -1.59
N ARG A 177 28.00 21.87 -2.52
CA ARG A 177 28.26 21.50 -3.91
C ARG A 177 29.11 22.55 -4.63
N GLU A 178 28.76 23.83 -4.47
CA GLU A 178 29.54 24.95 -5.00
C GLU A 178 30.95 24.99 -4.39
N SER A 179 31.04 24.87 -3.06
CA SER A 179 32.30 24.83 -2.32
C SER A 179 33.21 23.69 -2.75
N LEU A 180 32.64 22.49 -2.98
CA LEU A 180 33.39 21.35 -3.49
C LEU A 180 33.88 21.61 -4.92
N GLY A 181 33.07 22.22 -5.78
CA GLY A 181 33.49 22.61 -7.14
C GLY A 181 34.72 23.51 -7.12
N VAL A 182 34.70 24.57 -6.29
CA VAL A 182 35.86 25.48 -6.14
C VAL A 182 37.10 24.74 -5.63
N LEU A 183 36.94 23.80 -4.71
CA LEU A 183 38.05 23.00 -4.19
C LEU A 183 38.63 22.05 -5.26
N VAL A 184 37.77 21.44 -6.08
CA VAL A 184 38.18 20.57 -7.18
C VAL A 184 38.92 21.37 -8.27
N ASP A 185 38.44 22.56 -8.64
CA ASP A 185 39.12 23.45 -9.58
C ASP A 185 40.52 23.83 -9.07
N LYS A 186 40.63 24.12 -7.77
CA LYS A 186 41.91 24.40 -7.12
C LYS A 186 42.80 23.17 -7.11
N PHE A 187 42.26 21.99 -6.81
CA PHE A 187 42.97 20.72 -6.89
C PHE A 187 43.54 20.48 -8.29
N ASP A 188 42.77 20.72 -9.35
CA ASP A 188 43.21 20.52 -10.73
C ASP A 188 44.40 21.43 -11.08
N SER A 189 44.37 22.68 -10.61
CA SER A 189 45.51 23.60 -10.75
C SER A 189 46.76 23.14 -9.99
N VAL A 190 46.61 22.53 -8.81
CA VAL A 190 47.74 22.08 -7.98
C VAL A 190 48.30 20.76 -8.52
N ALA A 191 47.41 19.81 -8.82
CA ALA A 191 47.75 18.46 -9.26
C ALA A 191 48.43 18.44 -10.63
N GLY A 192 48.12 19.38 -11.53
CA GLY A 192 48.75 19.48 -12.85
C GLY A 192 50.27 19.69 -12.82
N GLY A 193 50.84 20.13 -11.70
CA GLY A 193 52.28 20.30 -11.52
C GLY A 193 52.99 19.19 -10.74
N LEU A 194 52.26 18.16 -10.30
CA LEU A 194 52.79 17.09 -9.45
C LEU A 194 53.05 15.82 -10.24
N ASP A 195 54.11 15.09 -9.86
CA ASP A 195 54.39 13.75 -10.34
C ASP A 195 53.68 12.68 -9.49
N ALA A 196 53.81 11.40 -9.85
CA ALA A 196 53.16 10.30 -9.14
C ALA A 196 53.54 10.22 -7.65
N ALA A 197 54.79 10.55 -7.30
CA ALA A 197 55.25 10.58 -5.92
C ALA A 197 54.62 11.74 -5.15
N GLY A 198 54.61 12.95 -5.73
CA GLY A 198 53.97 14.13 -5.16
C GLY A 198 52.47 13.95 -4.96
N LEU A 199 51.78 13.31 -5.91
CA LEU A 199 50.36 12.97 -5.79
C LEU A 199 50.08 11.94 -4.69
N THR A 200 50.97 10.97 -4.50
CA THR A 200 50.89 10.01 -3.38
C THR A 200 51.02 10.73 -2.04
N THR A 201 52.04 11.59 -1.88
CA THR A 201 52.22 12.40 -0.67
C THR A 201 51.03 13.31 -0.42
N LEU A 202 50.51 13.98 -1.46
CA LEU A 202 49.32 14.83 -1.36
C LEU A 202 48.11 14.07 -0.82
N ALA A 203 47.84 12.88 -1.36
CA ALA A 203 46.74 12.03 -0.92
C ALA A 203 46.90 11.59 0.54
N ASP A 204 48.09 11.13 0.93
CA ASP A 204 48.35 10.67 2.30
C ASP A 204 48.23 11.82 3.32
N GLU A 205 48.75 13.00 2.99
CA GLU A 205 48.66 14.17 3.84
C GLU A 205 47.21 14.68 3.97
N LEU A 206 46.45 14.75 2.86
CA LEU A 206 45.03 15.13 2.90
C LEU A 206 44.21 14.13 3.73
N ALA A 207 44.47 12.83 3.59
CA ALA A 207 43.83 11.81 4.42
C ALA A 207 44.21 11.93 5.90
N SER A 208 45.46 12.29 6.20
CA SER A 208 45.90 12.57 7.57
C SER A 208 45.21 13.80 8.16
N VAL A 209 45.03 14.86 7.37
CA VAL A 209 44.23 16.03 7.76
C VAL A 209 42.77 15.66 7.99
N ALA A 210 42.16 14.84 7.12
CA ALA A 210 40.81 14.34 7.33
C ALA A 210 40.70 13.57 8.65
N LYS A 211 41.64 12.65 8.95
CA LYS A 211 41.70 11.94 10.24
C LYS A 211 41.82 12.89 11.43
N LEU A 212 42.65 13.92 11.34
CA LEU A 212 42.80 14.93 12.38
C LEU A 212 41.48 15.66 12.66
N LEU A 213 40.76 16.07 11.60
CA LEU A 213 39.46 16.74 11.76
C LEU A 213 38.39 15.80 12.34
N LEU A 214 38.48 14.50 12.05
CA LEU A 214 37.59 13.51 12.65
C LEU A 214 37.88 13.24 14.12
N SER A 215 39.15 13.20 14.52
CA SER A 215 39.50 13.04 15.93
C SER A 215 39.23 14.32 16.73
N GLU A 216 39.53 15.48 16.16
CA GLU A 216 39.42 16.78 16.83
C GLU A 216 38.12 17.50 16.44
N THR A 217 36.99 16.98 16.92
CA THR A 217 35.65 17.49 16.56
C THR A 217 35.43 18.98 16.82
N VAL A 218 36.07 19.54 17.87
CA VAL A 218 36.01 20.98 18.19
C VAL A 218 36.74 21.80 17.12
N LEU A 219 37.90 21.34 16.67
CA LEU A 219 38.64 21.97 15.58
C LEU A 219 37.81 21.94 14.29
N ASN A 220 37.24 20.79 13.94
CA ASN A 220 36.41 20.66 12.75
C ASN A 220 35.22 21.62 12.76
N ARG A 221 34.51 21.72 13.90
CA ARG A 221 33.39 22.66 14.04
C ARG A 221 33.78 24.10 13.74
N HIS A 222 34.90 24.57 14.29
CA HIS A 222 35.38 25.93 14.04
C HIS A 222 35.86 26.15 12.60
N LEU A 223 36.43 25.14 11.96
CA LEU A 223 36.89 25.23 10.56
C LEU A 223 35.74 25.15 9.55
N ALA A 224 34.70 24.37 9.85
CA ALA A 224 33.51 24.22 9.03
C ALA A 224 32.48 25.33 9.22
N GLU A 225 32.64 26.20 10.22
CA GLU A 225 31.73 27.31 10.50
C GLU A 225 31.55 28.22 9.27
N PRO A 226 30.33 28.42 8.77
CA PRO A 226 30.06 29.32 7.66
C PRO A 226 30.37 30.78 8.05
N SER A 227 31.30 31.43 7.35
CA SER A 227 31.68 32.82 7.60
C SER A 227 31.94 33.57 6.29
N ASP A 228 31.63 34.86 6.27
CA ASP A 228 31.99 35.78 5.19
C ASP A 228 33.50 36.09 5.22
N ASP A 229 34.09 36.21 6.42
CA ASP A 229 35.53 36.35 6.63
C ASP A 229 36.13 35.01 7.08
N ALA A 230 36.81 34.33 6.15
CA ALA A 230 37.50 33.08 6.43
C ALA A 230 38.94 33.27 6.94
N ALA A 231 39.47 34.50 7.01
CA ALA A 231 40.86 34.75 7.36
C ALA A 231 41.27 34.16 8.74
N PRO A 232 40.43 34.20 9.79
CA PRO A 232 40.75 33.52 11.06
C PRO A 232 40.92 32.01 10.92
N LYS A 233 40.05 31.35 10.14
CA LYS A 233 40.10 29.89 9.88
C LYS A 233 41.36 29.52 9.11
N VAL A 234 41.68 30.29 8.07
CA VAL A 234 42.91 30.12 7.27
C VAL A 234 44.17 30.30 8.12
N ARG A 235 44.22 31.31 9.00
CA ARG A 235 45.34 31.50 9.95
C ARG A 235 45.48 30.34 10.94
N LEU A 236 44.36 29.80 11.42
CA LEU A 236 44.36 28.65 12.30
C LEU A 236 44.95 27.41 11.61
N VAL A 237 44.50 27.12 10.38
CA VAL A 237 45.08 26.04 9.55
C VAL A 237 46.56 26.25 9.30
N ASP A 238 46.97 27.48 8.93
CA ASP A 238 48.37 27.81 8.71
C ASP A 238 49.22 27.54 9.97
N THR A 239 48.76 27.99 11.14
CA THR A 239 49.47 27.79 12.40
C THR A 239 49.57 26.31 12.79
N LEU A 240 48.53 25.52 12.53
CA LEU A 240 48.45 24.13 12.96
C LEU A 240 49.19 23.16 12.02
N LEU A 241 49.16 23.41 10.71
CA LEU A 241 49.63 22.47 9.68
C LEU A 241 50.92 22.91 8.98
N SER A 242 51.32 24.18 9.06
CA SER A 242 52.58 24.63 8.46
C SER A 242 53.77 23.86 9.03
N GLY A 243 54.63 23.36 8.14
CA GLY A 243 55.77 22.51 8.48
C GLY A 243 55.44 21.05 8.83
N LYS A 244 54.15 20.67 8.88
CA LYS A 244 53.72 19.28 9.08
C LYS A 244 53.23 18.60 7.80
N VAL A 245 52.77 19.38 6.85
CA VAL A 245 52.32 18.94 5.52
C VAL A 245 53.01 19.76 4.44
N GLY A 246 53.07 19.23 3.22
CA GLY A 246 53.59 19.93 2.06
C GLY A 246 52.78 21.16 1.68
N ALA A 247 53.42 22.08 0.94
CA ALA A 247 52.77 23.30 0.45
C ALA A 247 51.50 23.04 -0.40
N PRO A 248 51.46 22.03 -1.29
CA PRO A 248 50.24 21.67 -2.03
C PRO A 248 49.05 21.34 -1.12
N THR A 249 49.27 20.49 -0.11
CA THR A 249 48.25 20.11 0.86
C THR A 249 47.77 21.32 1.66
N LEU A 250 48.71 22.14 2.16
CA LEU A 250 48.35 23.32 2.94
C LEU A 250 47.49 24.30 2.12
N ASP A 251 47.82 24.51 0.84
CA ASP A 251 47.06 25.40 -0.04
C ASP A 251 45.63 24.88 -0.31
N LEU A 252 45.46 23.57 -0.52
CA LEU A 252 44.13 22.96 -0.68
C LEU A 252 43.32 23.01 0.60
N VAL A 253 43.90 22.71 1.76
CA VAL A 253 43.19 22.79 3.04
C VAL A 253 42.80 24.23 3.36
N LYS A 254 43.67 25.21 3.08
CA LYS A 254 43.34 26.64 3.20
C LYS A 254 42.16 27.02 2.30
N THR A 255 42.16 26.51 1.06
CA THR A 255 41.04 26.71 0.14
C THR A 255 39.76 26.08 0.71
N ALA A 256 39.80 24.82 1.14
CA ALA A 256 38.65 24.11 1.70
C ALA A 256 38.03 24.83 2.91
N VAL A 257 38.85 25.30 3.87
CA VAL A 257 38.33 26.04 5.04
C VAL A 257 37.86 27.47 4.71
N SER A 258 38.27 28.01 3.56
CA SER A 258 37.77 29.30 3.08
C SER A 258 36.37 29.23 2.49
N GLN A 259 35.91 28.03 2.11
CA GLN A 259 34.60 27.80 1.53
C GLN A 259 33.48 27.67 2.57
N ARG A 260 32.23 27.60 2.09
CA ARG A 260 31.01 27.54 2.91
C ARG A 260 30.36 26.16 2.86
N TRP A 261 30.46 25.44 3.97
CA TRP A 261 29.90 24.11 4.09
C TRP A 261 28.51 24.14 4.74
N SER A 262 27.59 23.32 4.23
CA SER A 262 26.22 23.25 4.75
C SER A 262 26.11 22.46 6.06
N THR A 263 27.09 21.60 6.34
CA THR A 263 27.22 20.84 7.59
C THR A 263 28.70 20.72 7.96
N GLU A 264 28.98 20.45 9.24
CA GLU A 264 30.34 20.23 9.75
C GLU A 264 31.04 19.01 9.08
N SER A 265 30.26 18.01 8.66
CA SER A 265 30.77 16.81 7.98
C SER A 265 31.30 17.12 6.58
N ASN A 266 30.65 18.03 5.83
CA ASN A 266 30.94 18.25 4.42
C ASN A 266 32.35 18.80 4.17
N LEU A 267 32.96 19.51 5.13
CA LEU A 267 34.36 19.92 5.04
C LEU A 267 35.29 18.70 5.02
N VAL A 268 35.05 17.74 5.91
CA VAL A 268 35.85 16.51 5.97
C VAL A 268 35.59 15.66 4.73
N ASP A 269 34.31 15.51 4.33
CA ASP A 269 33.92 14.79 3.12
C ASP A 269 34.64 15.36 1.89
N ALA A 270 34.77 16.69 1.79
CA ALA A 270 35.45 17.36 0.69
C ALA A 270 36.98 17.16 0.70
N ILE A 271 37.61 17.18 1.87
CA ILE A 271 39.05 16.91 1.99
C ILE A 271 39.33 15.45 1.63
N GLU A 272 38.50 14.52 2.10
CA GLU A 272 38.57 13.11 1.74
C GLU A 272 38.35 12.89 0.24
N HIS A 273 37.33 13.54 -0.35
CA HIS A 273 37.09 13.51 -1.79
C HIS A 273 38.32 13.99 -2.57
N THR A 274 38.95 15.07 -2.13
CA THR A 274 40.18 15.61 -2.76
C THR A 274 41.36 14.66 -2.61
N ALA A 275 41.49 13.96 -1.48
CA ALA A 275 42.51 12.92 -1.28
C ALA A 275 42.32 11.74 -2.25
N ARG A 276 41.07 11.29 -2.44
CA ARG A 276 40.73 10.25 -3.42
C ARG A 276 41.03 10.71 -4.85
N LEU A 277 40.71 11.96 -5.20
CA LEU A 277 41.05 12.53 -6.50
C LEU A 277 42.56 12.59 -6.73
N ALA A 278 43.38 12.85 -5.71
CA ALA A 278 44.84 12.82 -5.84
C ALA A 278 45.36 11.41 -6.19
N LEU A 279 44.83 10.35 -5.55
CA LEU A 279 45.17 8.97 -5.90
C LEU A 279 44.66 8.58 -7.30
N LEU A 280 43.44 8.99 -7.67
CA LEU A 280 42.93 8.75 -9.03
C LEU A 280 43.75 9.50 -10.09
N LYS A 281 44.20 10.73 -9.79
CA LYS A 281 45.09 11.48 -10.68
C LYS A 281 46.45 10.81 -10.81
N ARG A 282 46.97 10.19 -9.74
CA ARG A 282 48.19 9.36 -9.81
C ARG A 282 47.98 8.19 -10.78
N ALA A 283 46.86 7.46 -10.67
CA ALA A 283 46.55 6.36 -11.59
C ALA A 283 46.49 6.84 -13.04
N GLU A 284 45.93 8.03 -13.29
CA GLU A 284 45.89 8.68 -14.60
C GLU A 284 47.30 8.98 -15.15
N VAL A 285 48.15 9.62 -14.35
CA VAL A 285 49.53 9.94 -14.74
C VAL A 285 50.36 8.68 -14.99
N SER A 286 50.09 7.59 -14.25
CA SER A 286 50.75 6.30 -14.44
C SER A 286 50.17 5.45 -15.58
N GLY A 287 49.06 5.85 -16.20
CA GLY A 287 48.38 5.05 -17.24
C GLY A 287 47.73 3.77 -16.72
N GLU A 288 47.33 3.74 -15.45
CA GLU A 288 46.78 2.56 -14.74
C GLU A 288 45.27 2.68 -14.46
N VAL A 289 44.58 3.65 -15.06
CA VAL A 289 43.20 4.01 -14.73
C VAL A 289 42.25 2.84 -14.90
N ASP A 290 42.27 2.18 -16.06
CA ASP A 290 41.40 1.04 -16.37
C ASP A 290 41.60 -0.09 -15.35
N ALA A 291 42.86 -0.39 -15.01
CA ALA A 291 43.19 -1.42 -14.05
C ALA A 291 42.72 -1.09 -12.63
N VAL A 292 42.79 0.19 -12.22
CA VAL A 292 42.30 0.63 -10.91
C VAL A 292 40.77 0.58 -10.86
N GLU A 293 40.10 1.07 -11.90
CA GLU A 293 38.64 1.04 -12.05
C GLU A 293 38.10 -0.39 -11.94
N ASP A 294 38.62 -1.31 -12.76
CA ASP A 294 38.22 -2.72 -12.78
C ASP A 294 38.40 -3.38 -11.40
N GLN A 295 39.51 -3.06 -10.72
CA GLN A 295 39.80 -3.63 -9.40
C GLN A 295 38.88 -3.08 -8.30
N LEU A 296 38.51 -1.79 -8.37
CA LEU A 296 37.55 -1.20 -7.44
C LEU A 296 36.16 -1.82 -7.62
N PHE A 297 35.66 -1.94 -8.85
CA PHE A 297 34.39 -2.62 -9.12
C PHE A 297 34.41 -4.10 -8.72
N ARG A 298 35.52 -4.80 -9.01
CA ARG A 298 35.71 -6.18 -8.57
C ARG A 298 35.65 -6.30 -7.06
N PHE A 299 36.32 -5.40 -6.33
CA PHE A 299 36.31 -5.44 -4.88
C PHE A 299 34.94 -5.07 -4.29
N GLY A 300 34.25 -4.08 -4.87
CA GLY A 300 32.87 -3.75 -4.50
C GLY A 300 31.94 -4.97 -4.60
N ARG A 301 32.01 -5.71 -5.71
CA ARG A 301 31.26 -6.98 -5.87
C ARG A 301 31.64 -8.05 -4.84
N VAL A 302 32.92 -8.15 -4.49
CA VAL A 302 33.37 -9.09 -3.44
C VAL A 302 32.79 -8.70 -2.08
N LEU A 303 32.76 -7.41 -1.74
CA LEU A 303 32.19 -6.94 -0.48
C LEU A 303 30.67 -7.14 -0.39
N ASP A 304 29.96 -6.92 -1.51
CA ASP A 304 28.52 -7.17 -1.60
C ASP A 304 28.21 -8.67 -1.46
N ALA A 305 28.99 -9.53 -2.11
CA ALA A 305 28.87 -10.99 -2.01
C ALA A 305 29.30 -11.56 -0.64
N GLU A 306 30.09 -10.81 0.14
CA GLU A 306 30.59 -11.20 1.46
C GLU A 306 30.11 -10.24 2.57
N PRO A 307 28.82 -10.28 2.96
CA PRO A 307 28.24 -9.32 3.91
C PRO A 307 28.97 -9.26 5.26
N LYS A 308 29.53 -10.38 5.72
CA LYS A 308 30.30 -10.43 6.97
C LYS A 308 31.57 -9.58 6.89
N LEU A 309 32.28 -9.64 5.76
CA LEU A 309 33.47 -8.84 5.55
C LEU A 309 33.10 -7.36 5.44
N SER A 310 32.07 -7.03 4.67
CA SER A 310 31.59 -5.65 4.58
C SER A 310 31.25 -5.07 5.96
N VAL A 311 30.49 -5.80 6.79
CA VAL A 311 30.13 -5.35 8.15
C VAL A 311 31.37 -5.10 9.01
N LEU A 312 32.37 -6.00 8.97
CA LEU A 312 33.61 -5.81 9.74
C LEU A 312 34.44 -4.61 9.27
N LEU A 313 34.48 -4.35 7.96
CA LEU A 313 35.16 -3.17 7.41
C LEU A 313 34.36 -1.88 7.65
N SER A 314 33.04 -1.96 7.78
CA SER A 314 32.15 -0.83 8.06
C SER A 314 32.13 -0.41 9.53
N ASP A 315 32.67 -1.24 10.44
CA ASP A 315 32.67 -0.98 11.88
C ASP A 315 33.61 0.17 12.26
N TYR A 316 33.13 1.39 12.11
CA TYR A 316 33.84 2.61 12.48
C TYR A 316 34.03 2.78 14.00
N THR A 317 33.38 1.94 14.82
CA THR A 317 33.61 1.93 16.27
C THR A 317 34.88 1.17 16.64
N ALA A 318 35.32 0.26 15.77
CA ALA A 318 36.61 -0.41 15.88
C ALA A 318 37.77 0.47 15.40
N PRO A 319 38.99 0.29 15.93
CA PRO A 319 40.17 1.03 15.47
C PRO A 319 40.41 0.88 13.97
N ALA A 320 40.61 2.00 13.27
CA ALA A 320 40.84 2.03 11.82
C ALA A 320 42.01 1.13 11.38
N ASP A 321 43.11 1.10 12.15
CA ASP A 321 44.28 0.27 11.85
C ASP A 321 43.95 -1.22 11.82
N GLY A 322 43.04 -1.68 12.68
CA GLY A 322 42.57 -3.06 12.70
C GLY A 322 41.77 -3.41 11.44
N ARG A 323 40.96 -2.47 10.94
CA ARG A 323 40.19 -2.62 9.71
C ARG A 323 41.07 -2.59 8.46
N ILE A 324 42.06 -1.69 8.42
CA ILE A 324 43.06 -1.64 7.35
C ILE A 324 43.88 -2.95 7.35
N ALA A 325 44.31 -3.43 8.51
CA ALA A 325 45.03 -4.71 8.62
C ALA A 325 44.15 -5.91 8.21
N LEU A 326 42.83 -5.85 8.41
CA LEU A 326 41.89 -6.85 7.88
C LEU A 326 41.83 -6.79 6.35
N LEU A 327 41.70 -5.59 5.78
CA LEU A 327 41.75 -5.37 4.33
C LEU A 327 43.04 -5.92 3.71
N ASP A 328 44.19 -5.65 4.33
CA ASP A 328 45.50 -6.17 3.90
C ASP A 328 45.60 -7.70 3.92
N LYS A 329 44.88 -8.36 4.83
CA LYS A 329 44.82 -9.83 4.90
C LYS A 329 43.93 -10.41 3.81
N VAL A 330 42.85 -9.72 3.46
CA VAL A 330 41.92 -10.14 2.40
C VAL A 330 42.52 -9.88 1.02
N ILE A 331 43.28 -8.78 0.87
CA ILE A 331 43.99 -8.40 -0.35
C ILE A 331 45.51 -8.52 -0.09
N PRO A 332 46.06 -9.75 -0.07
CA PRO A 332 47.49 -9.93 0.13
C PRO A 332 48.25 -9.32 -1.06
N ALA A 333 49.52 -8.93 -0.86
CA ALA A 333 50.35 -8.37 -1.93
C ALA A 333 50.52 -9.33 -3.14
N SER A 334 50.35 -10.64 -2.92
CA SER A 334 50.35 -11.66 -3.96
C SER A 334 49.10 -11.69 -4.84
N SER A 335 48.06 -10.92 -4.51
CA SER A 335 46.79 -10.87 -5.26
C SER A 335 46.90 -10.15 -6.60
N GLY A 336 48.02 -9.47 -6.88
CA GLY A 336 48.21 -8.70 -8.11
C GLY A 336 47.38 -7.41 -8.17
N VAL A 337 46.84 -6.97 -7.03
CA VAL A 337 46.11 -5.71 -6.92
C VAL A 337 47.07 -4.53 -7.09
N ASN A 338 46.64 -3.55 -7.89
CA ASN A 338 47.34 -2.31 -8.16
C ASN A 338 47.54 -1.53 -6.86
N GLU A 339 48.72 -0.92 -6.69
CA GLU A 339 49.05 -0.16 -5.48
C GLU A 339 48.09 1.01 -5.24
N THR A 340 47.65 1.69 -6.30
CA THR A 340 46.71 2.80 -6.23
C THR A 340 45.32 2.32 -5.81
N ALA A 341 44.83 1.20 -6.35
CA ALA A 341 43.57 0.61 -5.93
C ALA A 341 43.63 0.21 -4.44
N LYS A 342 44.72 -0.42 -4.01
CA LYS A 342 44.94 -0.76 -2.60
C LYS A 342 44.98 0.48 -1.71
N ALA A 343 45.69 1.53 -2.11
CA ALA A 343 45.77 2.79 -1.36
C ALA A 343 44.40 3.44 -1.22
N LEU A 344 43.60 3.47 -2.30
CA LEU A 344 42.23 3.98 -2.30
C LEU A 344 41.33 3.19 -1.35
N LEU A 345 41.37 1.86 -1.39
CA LEU A 345 40.59 1.00 -0.50
C LEU A 345 40.98 1.20 0.97
N SER A 346 42.27 1.23 1.28
CA SER A 346 42.78 1.46 2.64
C SER A 346 42.41 2.86 3.16
N GLN A 347 42.50 3.88 2.30
CA GLN A 347 42.10 5.25 2.62
C GLN A 347 40.60 5.33 2.91
N THR A 348 39.76 4.76 2.04
CA THR A 348 38.31 4.71 2.22
C THR A 348 37.96 4.00 3.52
N VAL A 349 38.44 2.78 3.76
CA VAL A 349 38.17 2.03 5.01
C VAL A 349 38.65 2.80 6.25
N GLY A 350 39.80 3.46 6.16
CA GLY A 350 40.37 4.25 7.25
C GLY A 350 39.58 5.53 7.58
N LEU A 351 38.78 6.02 6.64
CA LEU A 351 37.99 7.26 6.76
C LEU A 351 36.47 7.02 6.82
N LEU A 352 36.00 5.78 6.71
CA LEU A 352 34.58 5.40 6.82
C LEU A 352 33.94 5.92 8.12
N ARG A 353 32.77 6.57 7.98
CA ARG A 353 32.00 7.20 9.08
C ARG A 353 30.59 6.63 9.21
N GLY A 354 30.50 5.32 9.38
CA GLY A 354 29.22 4.61 9.49
C GLY A 354 28.53 4.33 8.15
N GLU A 355 29.16 4.70 7.04
CA GLU A 355 28.83 4.21 5.72
C GLU A 355 29.15 2.72 5.59
N ARG A 356 28.42 2.03 4.73
CA ARG A 356 28.70 0.64 4.37
C ARG A 356 29.93 0.58 3.46
N ALA A 357 30.84 -0.33 3.75
CA ALA A 357 32.10 -0.46 3.02
C ALA A 357 31.87 -0.87 1.55
N ASP A 358 30.89 -1.73 1.28
CA ASP A 358 30.48 -2.10 -0.09
C ASP A 358 30.00 -0.87 -0.88
N GLU A 359 29.09 -0.09 -0.30
CA GLU A 359 28.58 1.15 -0.92
C GLU A 359 29.70 2.18 -1.14
N ALA A 360 30.56 2.40 -0.14
CA ALA A 360 31.66 3.37 -0.24
C ALA A 360 32.71 2.99 -1.30
N VAL A 361 32.94 1.70 -1.53
CA VAL A 361 33.84 1.22 -2.59
C VAL A 361 33.20 1.38 -3.97
N ILE A 362 31.88 1.15 -4.08
CA ILE A 362 31.16 1.39 -5.33
C ILE A 362 31.13 2.89 -5.66
N ASP A 363 30.80 3.76 -4.69
CA ASP A 363 30.85 5.22 -4.84
C ASP A 363 32.25 5.69 -5.30
N LEU A 364 33.31 5.02 -4.82
CA LEU A 364 34.68 5.30 -5.23
C LEU A 364 34.99 4.82 -6.66
N ALA A 365 34.49 3.66 -7.06
CA ALA A 365 34.62 3.18 -8.45
C ALA A 365 33.89 4.12 -9.41
N GLU A 366 32.67 4.53 -9.07
CA GLU A 366 31.91 5.53 -9.83
C GLU A 366 32.64 6.87 -9.92
N LEU A 367 33.30 7.31 -8.84
CA LEU A 367 34.13 8.52 -8.87
C LEU A 367 35.30 8.40 -9.87
N ALA A 368 35.93 7.22 -9.96
CA ALA A 368 37.01 6.98 -10.92
C ALA A 368 36.53 7.13 -12.37
N VAL A 369 35.34 6.59 -12.68
CA VAL A 369 34.71 6.67 -14.00
C VAL A 369 34.26 8.09 -14.32
N ALA A 370 33.56 8.74 -13.38
CA ALA A 370 33.10 10.11 -13.55
C ALA A 370 34.25 11.10 -13.77
N ARG A 371 35.41 10.85 -13.15
CA ARG A 371 36.60 11.69 -13.33
C ARG A 371 37.15 11.65 -14.77
N ARG A 372 36.89 10.57 -15.51
CA ARG A 372 37.22 10.48 -16.94
C ARG A 372 36.17 11.14 -17.84
N GLY A 373 35.11 11.68 -17.25
CA GLY A 373 33.94 12.17 -17.99
C GLY A 373 33.06 11.05 -18.53
N GLU A 374 33.22 9.83 -18.01
CA GLU A 374 32.41 8.67 -18.38
C GLU A 374 31.32 8.41 -17.34
N VAL A 375 30.33 7.61 -17.72
CA VAL A 375 29.22 7.21 -16.85
C VAL A 375 29.24 5.70 -16.67
N VAL A 376 28.95 5.23 -15.46
CA VAL A 376 28.85 3.80 -15.16
C VAL A 376 27.47 3.28 -15.55
N ALA A 377 27.43 2.23 -16.36
CA ALA A 377 26.24 1.45 -16.62
C ALA A 377 26.37 0.06 -15.97
N HIS A 378 25.56 -0.22 -14.96
CA HIS A 378 25.45 -1.53 -14.37
C HIS A 378 24.57 -2.41 -15.26
N VAL A 379 25.16 -3.45 -15.84
CA VAL A 379 24.48 -4.33 -16.80
C VAL A 379 24.38 -5.71 -16.19
N THR A 380 23.16 -6.23 -16.06
CA THR A 380 22.91 -7.60 -15.62
C THR A 380 22.48 -8.44 -16.81
N ALA A 381 23.15 -9.58 -17.02
CA ALA A 381 22.86 -10.53 -18.08
C ALA A 381 22.82 -11.96 -17.54
N ALA A 382 22.12 -12.86 -18.24
CA ALA A 382 22.06 -14.28 -17.85
C ALA A 382 23.39 -15.03 -18.07
N ALA A 383 24.22 -14.54 -19.00
CA ALA A 383 25.53 -15.11 -19.35
C ALA A 383 26.51 -14.00 -19.74
N PRO A 384 27.83 -14.27 -19.74
CA PRO A 384 28.83 -13.31 -20.23
C PRO A 384 28.54 -12.87 -21.67
N LEU A 385 28.74 -11.58 -21.94
CA LEU A 385 28.60 -11.00 -23.27
C LEU A 385 29.84 -11.24 -24.12
N SER A 386 29.64 -11.42 -25.42
CA SER A 386 30.75 -11.42 -26.38
C SER A 386 31.35 -10.02 -26.52
N ASP A 387 32.61 -9.94 -26.96
CA ASP A 387 33.29 -8.65 -27.18
C ASP A 387 32.50 -7.75 -28.15
N ALA A 388 31.93 -8.34 -29.21
CA ALA A 388 31.09 -7.61 -30.16
C ALA A 388 29.82 -7.03 -29.51
N GLN A 389 29.19 -7.78 -28.60
CA GLN A 389 28.02 -7.30 -27.85
C GLN A 389 28.39 -6.21 -26.85
N ASN A 390 29.52 -6.34 -26.16
CA ASN A 390 30.02 -5.31 -25.25
C ASN A 390 30.31 -4.01 -25.99
N THR A 391 31.04 -4.06 -27.10
CA THR A 391 31.32 -2.86 -27.93
C THR A 391 30.03 -2.21 -28.41
N ARG A 392 29.10 -3.01 -28.97
CA ARG A 392 27.81 -2.51 -29.44
C ARG A 392 26.98 -1.87 -28.31
N LEU A 393 26.94 -2.51 -27.14
CA LEU A 393 26.24 -1.98 -25.97
C LEU A 393 26.82 -0.64 -25.54
N THR A 394 28.14 -0.53 -25.42
CA THR A 394 28.83 0.73 -25.08
C THR A 394 28.49 1.83 -26.08
N GLU A 395 28.59 1.57 -27.39
CA GLU A 395 28.24 2.55 -28.43
C GLU A 395 26.79 3.02 -28.34
N VAL A 396 25.87 2.10 -28.12
CA VAL A 396 24.43 2.39 -28.00
C VAL A 396 24.15 3.23 -26.76
N LEU A 397 24.71 2.88 -25.61
CA LEU A 397 24.54 3.63 -24.37
C LEU A 397 25.18 5.02 -24.45
N THR A 398 26.36 5.14 -25.07
CA THR A 398 26.99 6.45 -25.31
C THR A 398 26.14 7.35 -26.18
N ARG A 399 25.49 6.80 -27.21
CA ARG A 399 24.53 7.55 -28.04
C ARG A 399 23.28 7.96 -27.26
N ILE A 400 22.74 7.08 -26.40
CA ILE A 400 21.54 7.36 -25.61
C ILE A 400 21.83 8.45 -24.58
N TYR A 401 22.90 8.33 -23.80
CA TYR A 401 23.18 9.23 -22.68
C TYR A 401 24.06 10.43 -23.04
N GLY A 402 24.64 10.48 -24.24
CA GLY A 402 25.47 11.59 -24.71
C GLY A 402 26.82 11.72 -24.02
N HIS A 403 27.22 10.72 -23.23
CA HIS A 403 28.48 10.64 -22.51
C HIS A 403 29.15 9.28 -22.81
N PRO A 404 30.49 9.18 -22.81
CA PRO A 404 31.13 7.88 -22.85
C PRO A 404 30.65 7.02 -21.67
N VAL A 405 30.45 5.71 -21.89
CA VAL A 405 29.89 4.81 -20.88
C VAL A 405 30.86 3.67 -20.58
N SER A 406 31.17 3.47 -19.30
CA SER A 406 31.85 2.28 -18.80
C SER A 406 30.81 1.24 -18.41
N VAL A 407 30.87 0.06 -19.01
CA VAL A 407 29.90 -1.03 -18.81
C VAL A 407 30.42 -2.00 -17.75
N GLN A 408 29.68 -2.13 -16.65
CA GLN A 408 29.97 -3.07 -15.58
C GLN A 408 29.03 -4.26 -15.64
N LEU A 409 29.52 -5.37 -16.20
CA LEU A 409 28.74 -6.59 -16.40
C LEU A 409 28.67 -7.44 -15.11
N HIS A 410 27.44 -7.73 -14.69
CA HIS A 410 27.08 -8.70 -13.67
C HIS A 410 26.33 -9.86 -14.30
N VAL A 411 26.74 -11.10 -13.98
CA VAL A 411 26.11 -12.30 -14.53
C VAL A 411 25.18 -12.89 -13.48
N ASP A 412 23.88 -12.87 -13.75
CA ASP A 412 22.85 -13.49 -12.91
C ASP A 412 21.98 -14.43 -13.76
N PRO A 413 22.16 -15.76 -13.60
CA PRO A 413 21.37 -16.76 -14.32
C PRO A 413 19.85 -16.65 -14.12
N ASN A 414 19.38 -15.98 -13.06
CA ASN A 414 17.96 -15.83 -12.78
C ASN A 414 17.22 -14.91 -13.76
N LEU A 415 17.93 -14.07 -14.53
CA LEU A 415 17.34 -13.23 -15.58
C LEU A 415 16.78 -14.04 -16.76
N LEU A 416 17.23 -15.30 -16.92
CA LEU A 416 16.92 -16.24 -18.00
C LEU A 416 17.43 -15.80 -19.39
N GLY A 417 17.34 -14.52 -19.73
CA GLY A 417 17.84 -13.93 -20.97
C GLY A 417 17.48 -12.45 -21.08
N GLY A 418 17.94 -11.81 -22.15
CA GLY A 418 17.91 -10.36 -22.29
C GLY A 418 18.96 -9.65 -21.44
N LEU A 419 18.75 -8.35 -21.21
CA LEU A 419 19.62 -7.49 -20.41
C LEU A 419 18.78 -6.63 -19.48
N SER A 420 19.31 -6.33 -18.30
CA SER A 420 18.83 -5.24 -17.45
C SER A 420 19.97 -4.24 -17.27
N ILE A 421 19.71 -2.97 -17.55
CA ILE A 421 20.72 -1.91 -17.55
C ILE A 421 20.27 -0.84 -16.57
N ALA A 422 21.12 -0.50 -15.61
CA ALA A 422 20.90 0.60 -14.68
C ALA A 422 21.99 1.66 -14.88
N VAL A 423 21.58 2.91 -15.09
CA VAL A 423 22.46 4.07 -15.26
C VAL A 423 21.93 5.20 -14.37
N GLY A 424 22.67 5.51 -13.30
CA GLY A 424 22.17 6.41 -12.25
C GLY A 424 20.83 5.90 -11.68
N ASP A 425 19.81 6.75 -11.72
CA ASP A 425 18.45 6.42 -11.25
C ASP A 425 17.55 5.79 -12.34
N GLU A 426 18.05 5.63 -13.57
CA GLU A 426 17.29 5.08 -14.69
C GLU A 426 17.56 3.58 -14.88
N VAL A 427 16.49 2.79 -15.01
CA VAL A 427 16.58 1.35 -15.28
C VAL A 427 15.86 1.02 -16.58
N ILE A 428 16.58 0.39 -17.49
CA ILE A 428 16.06 -0.14 -18.75
C ILE A 428 16.15 -1.68 -18.67
N ASP A 429 15.01 -2.30 -18.38
CA ASP A 429 14.92 -3.74 -18.17
C ASP A 429 14.25 -4.46 -19.36
N GLY A 430 15.04 -5.27 -20.06
CA GLY A 430 14.63 -6.15 -21.14
C GLY A 430 14.63 -7.62 -20.77
N SER A 431 14.78 -7.98 -19.50
CA SER A 431 14.94 -9.35 -19.07
C SER A 431 13.67 -10.19 -19.25
N ILE A 432 13.87 -11.46 -19.53
CA ILE A 432 12.78 -12.42 -19.70
C ILE A 432 12.07 -12.65 -18.37
N SER A 433 12.80 -12.69 -17.25
CA SER A 433 12.24 -12.76 -15.90
C SER A 433 11.25 -11.63 -15.63
N SER A 434 11.59 -10.39 -15.98
CA SER A 434 10.71 -9.24 -15.77
C SER A 434 9.50 -9.25 -16.71
N ARG A 435 9.67 -9.70 -17.97
CA ARG A 435 8.54 -9.89 -18.90
C ARG A 435 7.57 -10.99 -18.41
N LEU A 436 8.08 -12.07 -17.82
CA LEU A 436 7.24 -13.14 -17.23
C LEU A 436 6.52 -12.66 -15.97
N ALA A 437 7.21 -11.91 -15.11
CA ALA A 437 6.60 -11.28 -13.95
C ALA A 437 5.48 -10.31 -14.36
N ALA A 438 5.70 -9.48 -15.39
CA ALA A 438 4.69 -8.59 -15.95
C ALA A 438 3.50 -9.36 -16.56
N ALA A 439 3.75 -10.50 -17.22
CA ALA A 439 2.69 -11.35 -17.73
C ALA A 439 1.85 -11.98 -16.60
N GLN A 440 2.48 -12.35 -15.49
CA GLN A 440 1.80 -12.91 -14.32
C GLN A 440 0.95 -11.87 -13.58
N THR A 441 1.45 -10.65 -13.40
CA THR A 441 0.70 -9.57 -12.74
C THR A 441 -0.40 -8.99 -13.62
N GLY A 442 -0.29 -9.11 -14.95
CA GLY A 442 -1.32 -8.71 -15.90
C GLY A 442 -2.49 -9.69 -16.05
N LEU A 443 -2.50 -10.79 -15.29
CA LEU A 443 -3.61 -11.74 -15.31
C LEU A 443 -4.87 -11.09 -14.73
N PRO A 444 -6.04 -11.30 -15.35
CA PRO A 444 -7.29 -10.76 -14.82
C PRO A 444 -7.61 -11.41 -13.47
N ASP A 445 -7.90 -10.55 -12.48
CA ASP A 445 -8.50 -10.94 -11.18
C ASP A 445 -9.76 -11.77 -11.36
#